data_AF-A0AB73IMI2-F1
#
_entry.id   AF-A0AB73IMI2-F1
#
_cell.length_a   1.000
_cell.length_b   1.000
_cell.length_c   1.000
_cell.angle_alpha   90.00
_cell.angle_beta   90.00
_cell.angle_gamma   90.00
#
_symmetry.space_group_name_H-M   'P 1'
#
loop_
_entity.id
_entity.type
_entity.pdbx_description
1 polymer ?
#
loop_
_entity_poly.entity_id
_entity_poly.type
_entity_poly.pdbx_seq_one_letter_code
_entity_poly.pdbx_strand_id
1 'polypeptide(L)'
;MLDELTTERVEAARLAHIECHAPASVNLWLKVLRLLCNWAVRRKVIPALPFQVKLLKLQKRPRTILPVALAQQWLHEIDRIAGERRGVAVAVRLMLGIGLREAEAITARWEWLDWDRRIYTPGVTKGREADPIPVPAWLIEYLQPMRRAAGLIVAKANGCAFAHGFTRRTMLRANEVCGVGHITAHRLRGTFATLLSEAGLPVQTIQRVMRHKSPLTTMAYLEVNLPQVIGAQRRVAARIGFASDTGPKHSGEEVANTTAESAC
;
A
#
# COMPACT_ATOMS: atom_id res chain seq x y z
N MET A 1 -16.81 -21.95 -30.63
CA MET A 1 -16.25 -23.27 -30.26
C MET A 1 -14.85 -23.06 -29.62
N LEU A 2 -14.30 -23.93 -28.77
CA LEU A 2 -13.01 -23.66 -28.03
C LEU A 2 -11.78 -23.78 -28.95
N ASP A 3 -11.92 -24.65 -29.94
CA ASP A 3 -11.11 -24.92 -31.13
C ASP A 3 -10.97 -23.72 -32.07
N GLU A 4 -11.78 -22.70 -31.85
CA GLU A 4 -11.83 -21.49 -32.65
C GLU A 4 -10.93 -20.37 -32.08
N LEU A 5 -10.37 -20.55 -30.88
CA LEU A 5 -9.45 -19.58 -30.25
C LEU A 5 -8.07 -19.65 -30.88
N THR A 6 -7.69 -18.65 -31.67
CA THR A 6 -6.34 -18.54 -32.25
C THR A 6 -5.61 -17.30 -31.72
N THR A 7 -4.30 -17.23 -31.94
CA THR A 7 -3.50 -16.05 -31.58
C THR A 7 -4.04 -14.79 -32.25
N GLU A 8 -4.42 -14.86 -33.53
CA GLU A 8 -4.93 -13.73 -34.31
C GLU A 8 -6.24 -13.19 -33.71
N ARG A 9 -7.17 -14.09 -33.34
CA ARG A 9 -8.44 -13.67 -32.73
C ARG A 9 -8.25 -13.06 -31.36
N VAL A 10 -7.33 -13.58 -30.56
CA VAL A 10 -7.04 -13.01 -29.23
C VAL A 10 -6.31 -11.68 -29.35
N GLU A 11 -5.42 -11.49 -30.34
CA GLU A 11 -4.81 -10.19 -30.66
C GLU A 11 -5.87 -9.18 -31.12
N ALA A 12 -6.76 -9.55 -32.05
CA ALA A 12 -7.84 -8.68 -32.53
C ALA A 12 -8.78 -8.27 -31.38
N ALA A 13 -9.19 -9.24 -30.54
CA ALA A 13 -9.98 -8.95 -29.35
C ALA A 13 -9.22 -8.07 -28.35
N ARG A 14 -7.89 -8.24 -28.20
CA ARG A 14 -7.06 -7.38 -27.34
C ARG A 14 -7.06 -5.95 -27.85
N LEU A 15 -6.89 -5.74 -29.16
CA LEU A 15 -6.89 -4.41 -29.78
C LEU A 15 -8.23 -3.71 -29.58
N ALA A 16 -9.35 -4.39 -29.86
CA ALA A 16 -10.68 -3.85 -29.58
C ALA A 16 -10.87 -3.52 -28.08
N HIS A 17 -10.34 -4.34 -27.18
CA HIS A 17 -10.44 -4.10 -25.74
C HIS A 17 -9.66 -2.85 -25.28
N ILE A 18 -8.54 -2.52 -25.96
CA ILE A 18 -7.72 -1.33 -25.65
C ILE A 18 -8.49 -0.04 -25.94
N GLU A 19 -9.39 -0.05 -26.94
CA GLU A 19 -10.18 1.15 -27.30
C GLU A 19 -11.12 1.60 -26.18
N CYS A 20 -11.66 0.66 -25.42
CA CYS A 20 -12.63 0.96 -24.35
C CYS A 20 -12.06 0.83 -22.92
N HIS A 21 -10.87 0.25 -22.75
CA HIS A 21 -10.34 -0.08 -21.41
C HIS A 21 -8.89 0.32 -21.22
N ALA A 22 -8.54 0.66 -19.97
CA ALA A 22 -7.16 0.91 -19.60
C ALA A 22 -6.27 -0.32 -19.87
N PRO A 23 -5.00 -0.14 -20.29
CA PRO A 23 -4.08 -1.25 -20.58
C PRO A 23 -3.92 -2.28 -19.45
N ALA A 24 -4.06 -1.84 -18.19
CA ALA A 24 -4.03 -2.73 -17.03
C ALA A 24 -5.25 -3.68 -16.98
N SER A 25 -6.42 -3.19 -17.35
CA SER A 25 -7.66 -3.96 -17.46
C SER A 25 -7.59 -4.97 -18.61
N VAL A 26 -7.04 -4.57 -19.76
CA VAL A 26 -6.80 -5.49 -20.89
C VAL A 26 -5.83 -6.61 -20.50
N ASN A 27 -4.77 -6.28 -19.78
CA ASN A 27 -3.84 -7.28 -19.24
C ASN A 27 -4.51 -8.22 -18.23
N LEU A 28 -5.47 -7.74 -17.43
CA LEU A 28 -6.27 -8.59 -16.54
C LEU A 28 -7.15 -9.55 -17.33
N TRP A 29 -7.86 -9.04 -18.35
CA TRP A 29 -8.66 -9.87 -19.26
C TRP A 29 -7.82 -10.99 -19.89
N LEU A 30 -6.64 -10.67 -20.42
CA LEU A 30 -5.76 -11.68 -21.02
C LEU A 30 -5.26 -12.71 -20.00
N LYS A 31 -5.00 -12.29 -18.75
CA LYS A 31 -4.64 -13.21 -17.65
C LYS A 31 -5.78 -14.14 -17.28
N VAL A 32 -7.02 -13.64 -17.24
CA VAL A 32 -8.22 -14.46 -16.96
C VAL A 32 -8.43 -15.47 -18.09
N LEU A 33 -8.32 -15.04 -19.35
CA LEU A 33 -8.42 -15.94 -20.50
C LEU A 33 -7.36 -17.05 -20.44
N ARG A 34 -6.09 -16.69 -20.18
CA ARG A 34 -5.02 -17.67 -19.96
C ARG A 34 -5.30 -18.61 -18.79
N LEU A 35 -5.84 -18.10 -17.68
CA LEU A 35 -6.18 -18.92 -16.52
C LEU A 35 -7.23 -19.98 -16.89
N LEU A 36 -8.28 -19.58 -17.62
CA LEU A 36 -9.34 -20.47 -18.08
C LEU A 36 -8.79 -21.54 -19.03
N CYS A 37 -8.00 -21.15 -20.03
CA CYS A 37 -7.42 -22.11 -20.98
C CYS A 37 -6.44 -23.07 -20.28
N ASN A 38 -5.60 -22.58 -19.36
CA ASN A 38 -4.72 -23.46 -18.59
C ASN A 38 -5.49 -24.40 -17.65
N TRP A 39 -6.65 -23.97 -17.14
CA TRP A 39 -7.56 -24.87 -16.43
C TRP A 39 -8.10 -25.97 -17.36
N ALA A 40 -8.51 -25.62 -18.58
CA ALA A 40 -9.00 -26.57 -19.58
C ALA A 40 -7.91 -27.57 -20.02
N VAL A 41 -6.67 -27.11 -20.20
CA VAL A 41 -5.51 -27.98 -20.46
C VAL A 41 -5.30 -28.99 -19.33
N ARG A 42 -5.32 -28.53 -18.06
CA ARG A 42 -5.16 -29.41 -16.89
C ARG A 42 -6.27 -30.46 -16.78
N ARG A 43 -7.47 -30.13 -17.24
CA ARG A 43 -8.63 -31.04 -17.31
C ARG A 43 -8.63 -31.91 -18.57
N LYS A 44 -7.62 -31.79 -19.44
CA LYS A 44 -7.52 -32.46 -20.73
C LYS A 44 -8.70 -32.18 -21.68
N VAL A 45 -9.37 -31.02 -21.51
CA VAL A 45 -10.44 -30.55 -22.41
C VAL A 45 -9.84 -30.03 -23.72
N ILE A 46 -8.66 -29.42 -23.64
CA ILE A 46 -7.86 -29.00 -24.79
C ILE A 46 -6.41 -29.49 -24.60
N PRO A 47 -5.67 -29.77 -25.68
CA PRO A 47 -4.32 -30.35 -25.57
C PRO A 47 -3.27 -29.35 -25.07
N ALA A 48 -3.39 -28.07 -25.43
CA ALA A 48 -2.45 -27.01 -25.07
C ALA A 48 -3.13 -25.63 -25.09
N LEU A 49 -2.41 -24.60 -24.62
CA LEU A 49 -2.87 -23.21 -24.72
C LEU A 49 -2.91 -22.79 -26.20
N PRO A 50 -4.06 -22.34 -26.74
CA PRO A 50 -4.23 -22.21 -28.18
C PRO A 50 -3.78 -20.84 -28.74
N PHE A 51 -3.19 -19.97 -27.91
CA PHE A 51 -2.73 -18.65 -28.33
C PHE A 51 -1.46 -18.19 -27.58
N GLN A 52 -0.69 -17.31 -28.21
CA GLN A 52 0.50 -16.69 -27.63
C GLN A 52 0.51 -15.16 -27.80
N VAL A 53 -0.12 -14.46 -26.87
CA VAL A 53 -0.29 -12.99 -26.91
C VAL A 53 0.51 -12.31 -25.79
N LYS A 54 1.40 -11.36 -26.10
CA LYS A 54 2.18 -10.67 -25.06
C LYS A 54 1.31 -9.69 -24.25
N LEU A 55 1.66 -9.51 -22.98
CA LEU A 55 1.03 -8.48 -22.15
C LEU A 55 1.51 -7.09 -22.60
N LEU A 56 0.62 -6.11 -22.52
CA LEU A 56 0.94 -4.72 -22.77
C LEU A 56 1.96 -4.23 -21.74
N LYS A 57 2.98 -3.50 -22.19
CA LYS A 57 3.92 -2.83 -21.28
C LYS A 57 3.17 -1.72 -20.55
N LEU A 58 3.17 -1.79 -19.22
CA LEU A 58 2.57 -0.76 -18.37
C LEU A 58 3.68 0.14 -17.86
N GLN A 59 3.53 1.45 -18.09
CA GLN A 59 4.35 2.43 -17.38
C GLN A 59 3.98 2.40 -15.89
N LYS A 60 5.00 2.27 -15.03
CA LYS A 60 4.81 2.38 -13.59
C LYS A 60 4.57 3.85 -13.24
N ARG A 61 3.35 4.20 -12.88
CA ARG A 61 3.06 5.53 -12.31
C ARG A 61 3.49 5.54 -10.83
N PRO A 62 4.11 6.62 -10.34
CA PRO A 62 4.41 6.76 -8.93
C PRO A 62 3.13 6.61 -8.11
N ARG A 63 3.22 5.90 -6.99
CA ARG A 63 2.07 5.65 -6.13
C ARG A 63 1.84 6.90 -5.30
N THR A 64 0.63 7.44 -5.34
CA THR A 64 0.20 8.49 -4.41
C THR A 64 0.27 7.94 -2.99
N ILE A 65 1.11 8.56 -2.17
CA ILE A 65 1.18 8.37 -0.73
C ILE A 65 0.49 9.54 -0.04
N LEU A 66 0.05 9.36 1.21
CA LEU A 66 -0.43 10.47 2.02
C LEU A 66 0.79 11.36 2.38
N PRO A 67 0.81 12.64 2.00
CA PRO A 67 1.91 13.53 2.34
C PRO A 67 2.06 13.68 3.86
N VAL A 68 3.28 13.53 4.38
CA VAL A 68 3.56 13.60 5.83
C VAL A 68 3.07 14.92 6.45
N ALA A 69 3.30 16.03 5.74
CA ALA A 69 2.88 17.36 6.18
C ALA A 69 1.36 17.49 6.37
N LEU A 70 0.56 16.72 5.62
CA LEU A 70 -0.90 16.75 5.67
C LEU A 70 -1.49 15.60 6.51
N ALA A 71 -0.66 14.68 7.02
CA ALA A 71 -1.14 13.46 7.65
C ALA A 71 -1.99 13.73 8.91
N GLN A 72 -1.57 14.68 9.75
CA GLN A 72 -2.32 15.03 10.97
C GLN A 72 -3.65 15.72 10.64
N GLN A 73 -3.64 16.71 9.73
CA GLN A 73 -4.85 17.38 9.27
C GLN A 73 -5.83 16.39 8.64
N TRP A 74 -5.32 15.48 7.81
CA TRP A 74 -6.13 14.46 7.16
C TRP A 74 -6.76 13.49 8.18
N LEU A 75 -6.02 13.07 9.21
CA LEU A 75 -6.58 12.25 10.30
C LEU A 75 -7.65 13.00 11.12
N HIS A 76 -7.47 14.29 11.36
CA HIS A 76 -8.47 15.12 12.02
C HIS A 76 -9.77 15.20 11.21
N GLU A 77 -9.64 15.36 9.89
CA GLU A 77 -10.79 15.39 8.99
C GLU A 77 -11.50 14.03 8.90
N ILE A 78 -10.74 12.93 8.98
CA ILE A 78 -11.31 11.58 9.14
C ILE A 78 -12.18 11.50 10.40
N ASP A 79 -11.71 12.01 11.54
CA ASP A 79 -12.49 12.01 12.80
C ASP A 79 -13.78 12.81 12.64
N ARG A 80 -13.68 14.01 12.07
CA ARG A 80 -14.81 14.91 11.83
C ARG A 80 -15.88 14.28 10.94
N ILE A 81 -15.48 13.66 9.82
CA ILE A 81 -16.41 13.03 8.87
C ILE A 81 -16.95 11.68 9.39
N ALA A 82 -16.14 10.93 10.13
CA ALA A 82 -16.59 9.68 10.73
C ALA A 82 -17.71 9.93 11.75
N GLY A 83 -17.57 10.99 12.56
CA GLY A 83 -18.53 11.36 13.60
C GLY A 83 -18.76 10.19 14.57
N GLU A 84 -20.01 9.77 14.70
CA GLU A 84 -20.40 8.64 15.56
C GLU A 84 -19.83 7.30 15.10
N ARG A 85 -19.41 7.17 13.83
CA ARG A 85 -18.80 5.96 13.28
C ARG A 85 -17.31 5.87 13.65
N ARG A 86 -17.00 5.99 14.94
CA ARG A 86 -15.62 6.02 15.48
C ARG A 86 -14.75 4.84 15.00
N GLY A 87 -15.35 3.66 14.79
CA GLY A 87 -14.65 2.51 14.22
C GLY A 87 -13.99 2.78 12.84
N VAL A 88 -14.54 3.69 12.03
CA VAL A 88 -13.92 4.12 10.75
C VAL A 88 -12.58 4.81 11.01
N ALA A 89 -12.56 5.78 11.94
CA ALA A 89 -11.36 6.52 12.30
C ALA A 89 -10.29 5.64 12.94
N VAL A 90 -10.71 4.69 13.78
CA VAL A 90 -9.83 3.68 14.37
C VAL A 90 -9.21 2.80 13.29
N ALA A 91 -10.01 2.30 12.34
CA ALA A 91 -9.52 1.46 11.25
C ALA A 91 -8.47 2.17 10.39
N VAL A 92 -8.70 3.45 10.07
CA VAL A 92 -7.74 4.28 9.33
C VAL A 92 -6.40 4.38 10.06
N ARG A 93 -6.43 4.59 11.38
CA ARG A 93 -5.21 4.67 12.20
C ARG A 93 -4.49 3.33 12.33
N LEU A 94 -5.21 2.20 12.43
CA LEU A 94 -4.60 0.87 12.38
C LEU A 94 -3.92 0.61 11.03
N MET A 95 -4.53 1.04 9.93
CA MET A 95 -3.93 0.90 8.60
C MET A 95 -2.68 1.76 8.42
N LEU A 96 -2.68 2.98 8.95
CA LEU A 96 -1.54 3.91 8.86
C LEU A 96 -0.42 3.58 9.86
N GLY A 97 -0.75 3.20 11.09
CA GLY A 97 0.22 3.09 12.19
C GLY A 97 0.89 1.73 12.33
N ILE A 98 0.21 0.65 11.93
CA ILE A 98 0.74 -0.71 12.03
C ILE A 98 0.55 -1.51 10.74
N GLY A 99 0.16 -0.84 9.65
CA GLY A 99 0.01 -1.46 8.35
C GLY A 99 -0.96 -2.64 8.40
N LEU A 100 -2.19 -2.47 8.89
CA LEU A 100 -3.26 -3.46 8.65
C LEU A 100 -3.87 -3.30 7.26
N ARG A 101 -4.38 -4.39 6.67
CA ARG A 101 -5.29 -4.31 5.52
C ARG A 101 -6.68 -3.92 6.04
N GLU A 102 -7.52 -3.32 5.21
CA GLU A 102 -8.90 -2.99 5.65
C GLU A 102 -9.64 -4.25 6.15
N ALA A 103 -9.46 -5.39 5.48
CA ALA A 103 -10.02 -6.68 5.88
C ALA A 103 -9.41 -7.27 7.18
N GLU A 104 -8.20 -6.85 7.57
CA GLU A 104 -7.61 -7.23 8.85
C GLU A 104 -8.06 -6.27 9.96
N ALA A 105 -8.17 -4.98 9.65
CA ALA A 105 -8.65 -3.97 10.59
C ALA A 105 -10.10 -4.24 11.02
N ILE A 106 -10.97 -4.65 10.08
CA ILE A 106 -12.39 -4.94 10.36
C ILE A 106 -12.61 -6.14 11.28
N THR A 107 -11.61 -7.02 11.40
CA THR A 107 -11.63 -8.21 12.27
C THR A 107 -10.68 -8.09 13.45
N ALA A 108 -10.07 -6.93 13.65
CA ALA A 108 -9.11 -6.68 14.72
C ALA A 108 -9.77 -6.74 16.10
N ARG A 109 -9.11 -7.38 17.07
CA ARG A 109 -9.67 -7.66 18.41
C ARG A 109 -8.82 -7.11 19.54
N TRP A 110 -9.44 -6.66 20.62
CA TRP A 110 -8.77 -6.05 21.76
C TRP A 110 -7.85 -7.04 22.48
N GLU A 111 -8.28 -8.29 22.60
CA GLU A 111 -7.52 -9.39 23.22
C GLU A 111 -6.28 -9.82 22.41
N TRP A 112 -6.12 -9.32 21.19
CA TRP A 112 -4.92 -9.54 20.36
C TRP A 112 -3.86 -8.45 20.54
N LEU A 113 -4.15 -7.41 21.32
CA LEU A 113 -3.23 -6.35 21.67
C LEU A 113 -2.69 -6.59 23.09
N ASP A 114 -1.41 -6.94 23.18
CA ASP A 114 -0.65 -6.90 24.42
C ASP A 114 -0.33 -5.44 24.76
N TRP A 115 -0.96 -4.91 25.80
CA TRP A 115 -0.84 -3.51 26.20
C TRP A 115 0.47 -3.21 26.92
N ASP A 116 1.04 -4.19 27.61
CA ASP A 116 2.27 -4.03 28.39
C ASP A 116 3.47 -4.01 27.43
N ARG A 117 3.49 -4.97 26.49
CA ARG A 117 4.53 -5.05 25.46
C ARG A 117 4.28 -4.14 24.27
N ARG A 118 3.07 -3.59 24.13
CA ARG A 118 2.60 -2.80 22.97
C ARG A 118 2.78 -3.57 21.66
N ILE A 119 2.31 -4.82 21.66
CA ILE A 119 2.41 -5.73 20.51
C ILE A 119 1.01 -6.16 20.09
N TYR A 120 0.68 -5.96 18.81
CA TYR A 120 -0.53 -6.49 18.21
C TYR A 120 -0.20 -7.75 17.40
N THR A 121 -0.87 -8.85 17.71
CA THR A 121 -0.69 -10.12 17.00
C THR A 121 -2.02 -10.53 16.36
N PRO A 122 -2.19 -10.33 15.03
CA PRO A 122 -3.43 -10.71 14.34
C PRO A 122 -3.78 -12.19 14.60
N GLY A 123 -5.04 -12.51 14.82
CA GLY A 123 -5.46 -13.89 15.07
C GLY A 123 -5.10 -14.86 13.95
N VAL A 124 -4.93 -16.14 14.33
CA VAL A 124 -4.43 -17.24 13.49
C VAL A 124 -5.06 -17.26 12.11
N THR A 125 -4.26 -17.01 11.08
CA THR A 125 -4.66 -17.21 9.68
C THR A 125 -4.20 -18.60 9.25
N LYS A 126 -5.13 -19.56 9.21
CA LYS A 126 -4.96 -20.90 8.57
C LYS A 126 -3.55 -21.51 8.78
N GLY A 127 -3.18 -21.80 10.03
CA GLY A 127 -2.05 -22.68 10.35
C GLY A 127 -0.65 -22.06 10.36
N ARG A 128 -0.51 -20.72 10.37
CA ARG A 128 0.74 -20.06 10.76
C ARG A 128 0.46 -19.02 11.84
N GLU A 129 1.35 -18.97 12.85
CA GLU A 129 1.41 -17.86 13.79
C GLU A 129 1.56 -16.56 12.98
N ALA A 130 0.71 -15.58 13.24
CA ALA A 130 0.81 -14.29 12.59
C ALA A 130 2.03 -13.55 13.16
N ASP A 131 2.80 -12.88 12.29
CA ASP A 131 3.91 -12.06 12.76
C ASP A 131 3.42 -10.96 13.71
N PRO A 132 4.01 -10.83 14.92
CA PRO A 132 3.67 -9.76 15.85
C PRO A 132 4.09 -8.40 15.29
N ILE A 133 3.30 -7.37 15.59
CA ILE A 133 3.51 -6.01 15.10
C ILE A 133 3.66 -5.07 16.29
N PRO A 134 4.78 -4.34 16.41
CA PRO A 134 4.91 -3.27 17.40
C PRO A 134 3.87 -2.18 17.14
N VAL A 135 3.18 -1.76 18.20
CA VAL A 135 2.20 -0.68 18.16
C VAL A 135 2.85 0.61 18.66
N PRO A 136 2.91 1.67 17.84
CA PRO A 136 3.55 2.92 18.23
C PRO A 136 2.78 3.61 19.36
N ALA A 137 3.50 4.39 20.19
CA ALA A 137 2.95 5.05 21.37
C ALA A 137 1.70 5.91 21.07
N TRP A 138 1.74 6.70 20.00
CA TRP A 138 0.61 7.54 19.59
C TRP A 138 -0.68 6.73 19.32
N LEU A 139 -0.55 5.50 18.83
CA LEU A 139 -1.69 4.64 18.54
C LEU A 139 -2.21 3.99 19.83
N ILE A 140 -1.32 3.63 20.75
CA ILE A 140 -1.72 3.18 22.10
C ILE A 140 -2.49 4.29 22.82
N GLU A 141 -1.96 5.50 22.84
CA GLU A 141 -2.60 6.67 23.45
C GLU A 141 -3.97 6.96 22.83
N TYR A 142 -4.08 6.87 21.50
CA TYR A 142 -5.36 7.03 20.82
C TYR A 142 -6.36 5.92 21.17
N LEU A 143 -5.91 4.68 21.30
CA LEU A 143 -6.77 3.52 21.58
C LEU A 143 -7.16 3.40 23.06
N GLN A 144 -6.34 3.91 23.98
CA GLN A 144 -6.48 3.72 25.42
C GLN A 144 -7.85 4.16 25.98
N PRO A 145 -8.44 5.31 25.60
CA PRO A 145 -9.77 5.71 26.08
C PRO A 145 -10.90 4.78 25.62
N MET A 146 -10.67 3.98 24.57
CA MET A 146 -11.65 3.06 23.99
C MET A 146 -11.41 1.60 24.38
N ARG A 147 -10.37 1.34 25.20
CA ARG A 147 -9.92 0.00 25.57
C ARG A 147 -11.07 -0.82 26.15
N ARG A 148 -11.15 -2.08 25.72
CA ARG A 148 -12.00 -3.13 26.30
C ARG A 148 -11.16 -4.35 26.61
N ALA A 149 -11.69 -5.24 27.46
CA ALA A 149 -11.02 -6.50 27.76
C ALA A 149 -10.98 -7.44 26.53
N ALA A 150 -12.07 -7.47 25.76
CA ALA A 150 -12.19 -8.31 24.56
C ALA A 150 -13.18 -7.71 23.54
N GLY A 151 -13.20 -8.28 22.34
CA GLY A 151 -14.11 -7.95 21.25
C GLY A 151 -13.44 -7.11 20.16
N LEU A 152 -14.25 -6.65 19.19
CA LEU A 152 -13.75 -5.90 18.04
C LEU A 152 -13.20 -4.52 18.45
N ILE A 153 -11.99 -4.21 17.96
CA ILE A 153 -11.42 -2.85 18.02
C ILE A 153 -12.19 -1.92 17.09
N VAL A 154 -12.50 -2.43 15.89
CA VAL A 154 -13.25 -1.72 14.85
C VAL A 154 -14.68 -2.24 14.83
N ALA A 155 -15.56 -1.56 15.55
CA ALA A 155 -16.97 -1.90 15.64
C ALA A 155 -17.88 -0.71 15.37
N LYS A 156 -19.10 -0.98 14.91
CA LYS A 156 -20.20 -0.02 14.89
C LYS A 156 -20.65 0.29 16.32
N ALA A 157 -21.49 1.31 16.49
CA ALA A 157 -22.05 1.67 17.80
C ALA A 157 -22.80 0.50 18.47
N ASN A 158 -23.43 -0.37 17.69
CA ASN A 158 -24.12 -1.57 18.17
C ASN A 158 -23.19 -2.78 18.41
N GLY A 159 -21.86 -2.62 18.32
CA GLY A 159 -20.89 -3.69 18.52
C GLY A 159 -20.67 -4.61 17.31
N CYS A 160 -21.49 -4.52 16.27
CA CYS A 160 -21.34 -5.34 15.06
C CYS A 160 -20.18 -4.88 14.18
N ALA A 161 -19.67 -5.81 13.36
CA ALA A 161 -18.65 -5.51 12.37
C ALA A 161 -19.18 -4.58 11.25
N PHE A 162 -18.26 -3.87 10.61
CA PHE A 162 -18.52 -3.17 9.36
C PHE A 162 -18.54 -4.14 8.16
N ALA A 163 -19.01 -3.67 7.01
CA ALA A 163 -18.82 -4.36 5.73
C ALA A 163 -17.50 -3.95 5.08
N HIS A 164 -17.01 -4.73 4.11
CA HIS A 164 -15.84 -4.34 3.32
C HIS A 164 -16.05 -2.98 2.62
N GLY A 165 -14.99 -2.17 2.51
CA GLY A 165 -15.03 -0.85 1.91
C GLY A 165 -15.67 0.24 2.76
N PHE A 166 -15.98 -0.02 4.05
CA PHE A 166 -16.64 0.94 4.93
C PHE A 166 -15.85 2.24 5.15
N THR A 167 -14.53 2.22 4.97
CA THR A 167 -13.68 3.42 5.09
C THR A 167 -13.70 4.31 3.86
N ARG A 168 -14.11 3.76 2.69
CA ARG A 168 -13.98 4.41 1.37
C ARG A 168 -14.60 5.80 1.32
N ARG A 169 -15.85 5.94 1.78
CA ARG A 169 -16.59 7.21 1.69
C ARG A 169 -15.92 8.29 2.54
N THR A 170 -15.55 7.94 3.78
CA THR A 170 -14.90 8.87 4.71
C THR A 170 -13.52 9.28 4.21
N MET A 171 -12.71 8.33 3.75
CA MET A 171 -11.38 8.63 3.19
C MET A 171 -11.46 9.50 1.92
N LEU A 172 -12.40 9.21 1.01
CA LEU A 172 -12.58 10.01 -0.20
C LEU A 172 -12.91 11.46 0.14
N ARG A 173 -13.82 11.68 1.10
CA ARG A 173 -14.19 13.04 1.51
C ARG A 173 -13.05 13.76 2.23
N ALA A 174 -12.29 13.08 3.07
CA ALA A 174 -11.09 13.66 3.68
C ALA A 174 -10.03 14.03 2.64
N ASN A 175 -9.91 13.23 1.56
CA ASN A 175 -9.02 13.58 0.45
C ASN A 175 -9.41 14.88 -0.22
N GLU A 176 -10.71 15.05 -0.53
CA GLU A 176 -11.25 16.27 -1.14
C GLU A 176 -11.00 17.50 -0.26
N VAL A 177 -11.28 17.40 1.04
CA VAL A 177 -11.16 18.53 1.97
C VAL A 177 -9.71 18.94 2.20
N CYS A 178 -8.80 17.98 2.31
CA CYS A 178 -7.38 18.26 2.55
C CYS A 178 -6.57 18.50 1.26
N GLY A 179 -7.20 18.42 0.08
CA GLY A 179 -6.51 18.56 -1.20
C GLY A 179 -5.43 17.49 -1.44
N VAL A 180 -5.52 16.33 -0.78
CA VAL A 180 -4.58 15.23 -1.01
C VAL A 180 -5.03 14.39 -2.20
N GLY A 181 -4.08 13.73 -2.87
CA GLY A 181 -4.39 12.84 -3.98
C GLY A 181 -5.28 11.65 -3.57
N HIS A 182 -5.58 10.75 -4.51
CA HIS A 182 -6.52 9.64 -4.28
C HIS A 182 -5.97 8.57 -3.30
N ILE A 183 -6.08 8.83 -1.99
CA ILE A 183 -5.72 7.91 -0.92
C ILE A 183 -6.89 6.95 -0.67
N THR A 184 -6.63 5.67 -0.90
CA THR A 184 -7.53 4.55 -0.57
C THR A 184 -6.93 3.74 0.57
N ALA A 185 -7.69 2.84 1.20
CA ALA A 185 -7.18 1.95 2.24
C ALA A 185 -5.89 1.20 1.81
N HIS A 186 -5.83 0.75 0.55
CA HIS A 186 -4.63 0.11 0.02
C HIS A 186 -3.45 1.08 -0.15
N ARG A 187 -3.70 2.33 -0.57
CA ARG A 187 -2.65 3.36 -0.68
C ARG A 187 -2.19 3.88 0.67
N LEU A 188 -3.07 3.92 1.67
CA LEU A 188 -2.72 4.26 3.05
C LEU A 188 -1.78 3.21 3.65
N ARG A 189 -2.10 1.92 3.47
CA ARG A 189 -1.16 0.83 3.78
C ARG A 189 0.17 0.99 3.03
N GLY A 190 0.10 1.40 1.76
CA GLY A 190 1.30 1.69 0.97
C GLY A 190 2.12 2.85 1.52
N THR A 191 1.46 3.89 2.03
CA THR A 191 2.11 5.02 2.71
C THR A 191 2.91 4.52 3.90
N PHE A 192 2.32 3.69 4.76
CA PHE A 192 3.05 3.09 5.88
C PHE A 192 4.33 2.35 5.43
N ALA A 193 4.25 1.52 4.38
CA ALA A 193 5.43 0.83 3.86
C ALA A 193 6.50 1.77 3.30
N THR A 194 6.08 2.81 2.57
CA THR A 194 6.99 3.83 2.03
C THR A 194 7.66 4.60 3.17
N LEU A 195 6.92 5.04 4.20
CA LEU A 195 7.49 5.75 5.35
C LEU A 195 8.51 4.88 6.12
N LEU A 196 8.26 3.58 6.28
CA LEU A 196 9.26 2.69 6.86
C LEU A 196 10.52 2.55 6.00
N SER A 197 10.36 2.54 4.68
CA SER A 197 11.48 2.53 3.74
C SER A 197 12.28 3.84 3.81
N GLU A 198 11.59 4.98 3.84
CA GLU A 198 12.19 6.31 3.98
C GLU A 198 12.88 6.51 5.34
N ALA A 199 12.42 5.80 6.38
CA ALA A 199 13.09 5.70 7.68
C ALA A 199 14.30 4.74 7.66
N GLY A 200 14.55 4.04 6.56
CA GLY A 200 15.75 3.22 6.36
C GLY A 200 15.64 1.79 6.86
N LEU A 201 14.42 1.27 7.09
CA LEU A 201 14.26 -0.11 7.53
C LEU A 201 14.61 -1.09 6.39
N PRO A 202 15.28 -2.22 6.70
CA PRO A 202 15.54 -3.26 5.72
C PRO A 202 14.24 -3.80 5.10
N VAL A 203 14.28 -4.13 3.80
CA VAL A 203 13.12 -4.67 3.07
C VAL A 203 12.53 -5.92 3.72
N GLN A 204 13.35 -6.76 4.34
CA GLN A 204 12.94 -7.98 5.04
C GLN A 204 12.11 -7.63 6.28
N THR A 205 12.51 -6.60 7.02
CA THR A 205 11.77 -6.08 8.18
C THR A 205 10.43 -5.50 7.74
N ILE A 206 10.43 -4.66 6.69
CA ILE A 206 9.20 -4.08 6.15
C ILE A 206 8.28 -5.21 5.64
N GLN A 207 8.81 -6.23 4.96
CA GLN A 207 8.03 -7.37 4.47
C GLN A 207 7.34 -8.12 5.62
N ARG A 208 8.06 -8.35 6.72
CA ARG A 208 7.54 -9.05 7.90
C ARG A 208 6.42 -8.25 8.57
N VAL A 209 6.66 -6.97 8.85
CA VAL A 209 5.65 -6.07 9.43
C VAL A 209 4.44 -5.93 8.50
N MET A 210 4.67 -5.90 7.19
CA MET A 210 3.61 -5.85 6.17
C MET A 210 2.95 -7.21 5.90
N ARG A 211 3.37 -8.30 6.56
CA ARG A 211 2.82 -9.65 6.37
C ARG A 211 2.66 -9.98 4.88
N HIS A 212 3.70 -9.70 4.10
CA HIS A 212 3.73 -9.97 2.67
C HIS A 212 4.30 -11.37 2.42
N LYS A 213 3.53 -12.21 1.72
CA LYS A 213 3.97 -13.55 1.33
C LYS A 213 5.19 -13.54 0.39
N SER A 214 5.36 -12.46 -0.37
CA SER A 214 6.47 -12.32 -1.31
C SER A 214 7.22 -11.00 -1.08
N PRO A 215 8.57 -11.03 -1.06
CA PRO A 215 9.39 -9.82 -0.99
C PRO A 215 9.17 -8.90 -2.20
N LEU A 216 8.77 -9.44 -3.37
CA LEU A 216 8.43 -8.66 -4.57
C LEU A 216 7.34 -7.62 -4.31
N THR A 217 6.39 -7.92 -3.43
CA THR A 217 5.33 -6.97 -3.05
C THR A 217 5.89 -5.80 -2.23
N THR A 218 6.90 -6.06 -1.41
CA THR A 218 7.59 -5.03 -0.62
C THR A 218 8.57 -4.22 -1.45
N MET A 219 9.28 -4.85 -2.39
CA MET A 219 10.21 -4.15 -3.29
C MET A 219 9.55 -3.04 -4.11
N ALA A 220 8.23 -3.11 -4.31
CA ALA A 220 7.48 -2.07 -4.99
C ALA A 220 7.31 -0.76 -4.17
N TYR A 221 7.75 -0.73 -2.91
CA TYR A 221 7.78 0.46 -2.04
C TYR A 221 9.19 0.98 -1.80
N LEU A 222 10.21 0.29 -2.30
CA LEU A 222 11.60 0.74 -2.19
C LEU A 222 11.85 1.78 -3.28
N GLU A 223 12.07 3.02 -2.86
CA GLU A 223 12.68 4.04 -3.70
C GLU A 223 14.12 4.23 -3.23
N VAL A 224 15.03 4.50 -4.18
CA VAL A 224 16.43 4.78 -3.83
C VAL A 224 16.47 6.13 -3.14
N ASN A 225 16.61 6.12 -1.82
CA ASN A 225 16.79 7.33 -1.03
C ASN A 225 18.26 7.76 -1.12
N LEU A 226 18.59 8.62 -2.09
CA LEU A 226 19.94 9.13 -2.31
C LEU A 226 20.57 9.75 -1.04
N PRO A 227 19.87 10.56 -0.24
CA PRO A 227 20.38 11.00 1.07
C PRO A 227 20.84 9.86 1.99
N GLN A 228 20.08 8.76 2.06
CA GLN A 228 20.50 7.59 2.85
C GLN A 228 21.73 6.90 2.26
N VAL A 229 21.82 6.81 0.92
CA VAL A 229 23.00 6.27 0.23
C VAL A 229 24.23 7.10 0.55
N ILE A 230 24.13 8.43 0.50
CA ILE A 230 25.20 9.36 0.87
C ILE A 230 25.60 9.15 2.33
N GLY A 231 24.63 9.05 3.25
CA GLY A 231 24.89 8.78 4.66
C GLY A 231 25.57 7.43 4.90
N ALA A 232 25.18 6.38 4.17
CA ALA A 232 25.81 5.07 4.23
C ALA A 232 27.24 5.10 3.68
N GLN A 233 27.46 5.77 2.54
CA GLN A 233 28.79 5.97 1.96
C GLN A 233 29.71 6.73 2.92
N ARG A 234 29.22 7.77 3.60
CA ARG A 234 29.98 8.48 4.65
C ARG A 234 30.39 7.55 5.80
N ARG A 235 29.49 6.67 6.26
CA ARG A 235 29.82 5.68 7.31
C ARG A 235 30.86 4.67 6.83
N VAL A 236 30.76 4.22 5.58
CA VAL A 236 31.76 3.32 4.97
C VAL A 236 33.11 4.02 4.88
N ALA A 237 33.16 5.25 4.35
CA ALA A 237 34.38 6.06 4.25
C ALA A 237 35.05 6.26 5.61
N ALA A 238 34.28 6.62 6.65
CA ALA A 238 34.79 6.73 8.01
C ALA A 238 35.35 5.39 8.54
N ARG A 239 34.70 4.26 8.24
CA ARG A 239 35.11 2.93 8.71
C ARG A 239 36.41 2.44 8.08
N ILE A 240 36.70 2.87 6.86
CA ILE A 240 37.89 2.47 6.10
C ILE A 240 38.97 3.57 6.07
N GLY A 241 38.83 4.62 6.88
CA GLY A 241 39.86 5.65 7.08
C GLY A 241 39.88 6.77 6.03
N PHE A 242 38.88 6.88 5.16
CA PHE A 242 38.75 7.95 4.15
C PHE A 242 38.01 9.19 4.69
N ALA A 243 38.30 9.63 5.93
CA ALA A 243 37.66 10.82 6.48
C ALA A 243 38.18 12.09 5.77
N SER A 244 37.48 12.56 4.74
CA SER A 244 37.67 13.91 4.18
C SER A 244 36.60 14.86 4.72
N ASP A 245 37.03 15.91 5.42
CA ASP A 245 36.20 16.88 6.13
C ASP A 245 35.61 17.98 5.22
N THR A 246 35.05 17.61 4.08
CA THR A 246 34.53 18.57 3.09
C THR A 246 33.19 18.11 2.50
N GLY A 247 32.11 18.29 3.26
CA GLY A 247 30.75 18.30 2.70
C GLY A 247 30.41 19.66 2.08
N PRO A 248 29.63 19.74 0.99
CA PRO A 248 29.21 21.02 0.43
C PRO A 248 28.33 21.76 1.45
N LYS A 249 28.68 23.02 1.75
CA LYS A 249 27.79 23.94 2.46
C LYS A 249 26.61 24.25 1.53
N HIS A 250 25.44 23.70 1.79
CA HIS A 250 24.21 24.20 1.15
C HIS A 250 23.84 25.54 1.82
N SER A 251 24.37 26.63 1.28
CA SER A 251 23.72 27.94 1.36
C SER A 251 22.49 27.88 0.45
N GLY A 252 21.31 28.10 1.02
CA GLY A 252 20.09 28.19 0.25
C GLY A 252 20.09 29.47 -0.58
N GLU A 253 19.95 29.33 -1.89
CA GLU A 253 19.39 30.35 -2.76
C GLU A 253 18.40 29.66 -3.72
N GLU A 254 17.16 30.15 -3.70
CA GLU A 254 16.11 29.81 -4.64
C GLU A 254 16.54 30.24 -6.04
N VAL A 255 16.67 29.29 -6.96
CA VAL A 255 16.81 29.62 -8.38
C VAL A 255 15.42 29.62 -9.00
N ALA A 256 14.87 30.82 -9.15
CA ALA A 256 13.71 31.10 -9.99
C ALA A 256 14.03 30.67 -11.44
N ASN A 257 13.18 29.82 -12.01
CA ASN A 257 13.30 29.42 -13.40
C ASN A 257 12.35 30.26 -14.26
N THR A 258 12.85 31.37 -14.79
CA THR A 258 12.23 32.15 -15.87
C THR A 258 12.70 31.58 -17.20
N THR A 259 11.88 30.75 -17.84
CA THR A 259 12.01 30.45 -19.27
C THR A 259 11.12 31.41 -20.06
N ALA A 260 11.74 32.44 -20.62
CA ALA A 260 11.26 33.12 -21.82
C ALA A 260 11.94 32.43 -23.02
N GLU A 261 11.16 31.92 -23.95
CA GLU A 261 11.63 31.67 -25.31
C GLU A 261 10.57 32.09 -26.33
N SER A 262 11.11 32.77 -27.33
CA SER A 262 10.49 33.64 -28.31
C SER A 262 9.84 32.88 -29.45
N ALA A 263 8.77 33.48 -29.98
CA ALA A 263 8.18 33.11 -31.25
C ALA A 263 9.05 33.61 -32.41
N CYS A 264 9.26 32.73 -33.39
CA CYS A 264 9.40 33.06 -34.80
C CYS A 264 8.61 32.01 -35.58
#